data_AF-A0A2V5TDB1-F1
#
_entry.id   AF-A0A2V5TDB1-F1
#
_cell.length_a   1.000
_cell.length_b   1.000
_cell.length_c   1.000
_cell.angle_alpha   90.00
_cell.angle_beta   90.00
_cell.angle_gamma   90.00
#
_symmetry.space_group_name_H-M   'P 1'
#
loop_
_entity.id
_entity.type
_entity.pdbx_description
1 polymer ?
#
loop_
_entity_poly.entity_id
_entity_poly.type
_entity_poly.pdbx_seq_one_letter_code
_entity_poly.pdbx_strand_id
1 'polypeptide(L)' 'MKTILQVEDDPNDVFFLQHAMKKAGVANPVQVASDGQQAIDYLKGA' A
#
# COMPACT_ATOMS: atom_id res chain seq x y z
N MET A 1 5.26 14.58 1.32
CA MET A 1 4.08 13.68 1.22
C MET A 1 4.35 12.46 2.08
N LYS A 2 3.35 11.91 2.77
CA LYS A 2 3.53 10.70 3.59
C LYS A 2 3.20 9.46 2.75
N THR A 3 3.96 8.38 2.92
CA THR A 3 3.66 7.10 2.28
C THR A 3 2.39 6.50 2.87
N ILE A 4 1.59 5.87 2.02
CA ILE A 4 0.42 5.08 2.40
C ILE A 4 0.84 3.61 2.37
N LEU A 5 0.61 2.89 3.46
CA LEU A 5 0.83 1.45 3.53
C LEU A 5 -0.48 0.73 3.21
N GLN A 6 -0.53 0.04 2.08
CA GLN A 6 -1.60 -0.88 1.71
C GLN A 6 -1.24 -2.29 2.22
N VAL A 7 -2.05 -2.82 3.12
CA VAL A 7 -1.91 -4.19 3.63
C VAL A 7 -2.98 -5.04 2.98
N GLU A 8 -2.60 -5.86 1.99
CA GLU A 8 -3.52 -6.59 1.13
C GLU A 8 -2.81 -7.82 0.54
N ASP A 9 -3.40 -9.00 0.68
CA ASP A 9 -2.84 -10.27 0.20
C ASP A 9 -3.35 -10.65 -1.20
N ASP A 10 -4.49 -10.11 -1.65
CA ASP A 10 -4.98 -10.31 -3.02
C ASP A 10 -4.31 -9.33 -4.01
N PRO A 11 -3.57 -9.80 -5.03
CA PRO A 11 -2.92 -8.94 -6.01
C PRO A 11 -3.90 -8.09 -6.85
N ASN A 12 -5.15 -8.52 -7.00
CA ASN A 12 -6.17 -7.74 -7.70
C ASN A 12 -6.60 -6.53 -6.87
N ASP A 13 -6.74 -6.69 -5.55
CA ASP A 13 -7.14 -5.59 -4.66
C ASP A 13 -5.99 -4.58 -4.50
N VAL A 14 -4.74 -5.05 -4.50
CA VAL A 14 -3.55 -4.20 -4.68
C VAL A 14 -3.66 -3.35 -5.95
N PHE A 15 -3.91 -4.00 -7.09
CA PHE A 15 -4.01 -3.31 -8.37
C PHE A 15 -5.16 -2.29 -8.40
N PHE A 16 -6.36 -2.68 -7.97
CA PHE A 16 -7.54 -1.81 -8.04
C PHE A 16 -7.43 -0.59 -7.13
N LEU A 17 -6.87 -0.74 -5.91
CA LEU A 17 -6.64 0.40 -5.04
C LEU A 17 -5.63 1.38 -5.66
N GLN A 18 -4.47 0.89 -6.09
CA GLN A 18 -3.44 1.74 -6.70
C GLN A 18 -3.95 2.46 -7.94
N HIS A 19 -4.73 1.78 -8.79
CA HIS A 19 -5.39 2.37 -9.94
C HIS A 19 -6.35 3.50 -9.53
N ALA A 20 -7.20 3.26 -8.52
CA ALA A 20 -8.15 4.25 -8.03
C ALA A 20 -7.45 5.48 -7.43
N MET A 21 -6.39 5.28 -6.65
CA MET A 21 -5.58 6.36 -6.08
C MET A 21 -4.94 7.23 -7.15
N LYS A 22 -4.39 6.61 -8.20
CA LYS A 22 -3.85 7.31 -9.36
C LYS A 22 -4.92 8.13 -10.07
N LYS A 23 -6.10 7.55 -10.31
CA LYS A 23 -7.23 8.23 -10.95
C LYS A 23 -7.77 9.40 -10.12
N ALA A 24 -7.72 9.29 -8.80
CA ALA A 24 -8.12 10.34 -7.86
C ALA A 24 -7.06 11.43 -7.67
N GLY A 25 -5.89 11.33 -8.33
CA GLY A 25 -4.81 12.31 -8.18
C GLY A 25 -4.10 12.26 -6.83
N VAL A 26 -4.18 11.12 -6.12
CA VAL A 26 -3.44 10.93 -4.86
C VAL A 26 -1.96 10.75 -5.20
N ALA A 27 -1.15 11.77 -4.85
CA ALA A 27 0.27 11.80 -5.16
C ALA A 27 1.15 11.10 -4.10
N ASN A 28 0.56 10.62 -3.02
CA ASN A 28 1.27 9.87 -1.98
C ASN A 28 1.85 8.57 -2.56
N PRO A 29 3.13 8.23 -2.27
CA PRO A 29 3.64 6.90 -2.56
C PRO A 29 2.81 5.83 -1.86
N VAL A 30 2.63 4.69 -2.51
CA VAL A 30 1.93 3.53 -1.94
C VAL A 30 2.95 2.40 -1.76
N GLN A 31 3.16 1.97 -0.52
CA GLN A 31 3.89 0.76 -0.17
C GLN A 31 2.88 -0.37 0.01
N VAL A 32 3.20 -1.57 -0.50
CA VAL A 32 2.38 -2.77 -0.30
C VAL A 32 3.05 -3.69 0.72
N ALA A 33 2.26 -4.28 1.60
CA ALA A 33 2.60 -5.41 2.43
C ALA A 33 1.56 -6.52 2.21
N SER A 34 2.00 -7.74 1.91
CA SER A 34 1.06 -8.84 1.57
C SER A 34 0.52 -9.59 2.79
N ASP A 35 0.97 -9.25 3.99
CA ASP A 35 0.52 -9.88 5.22
C ASP A 35 0.78 -8.95 6.43
N GLY A 36 0.29 -9.36 7.59
CA GLY A 36 0.43 -8.61 8.83
C GLY A 36 1.88 -8.49 9.32
N GLN A 37 2.72 -9.48 9.08
CA GLN A 37 4.12 -9.45 9.53
C GLN A 37 4.91 -8.41 8.71
N GLN A 38 4.75 -8.43 7.39
CA GLN A 38 5.34 -7.42 6.50
C GLN A 38 4.88 -6.00 6.85
N ALA A 39 3.60 -5.83 7.22
CA ALA A 39 3.09 -4.53 7.65
C ALA A 39 3.75 -4.05 8.96
N ILE A 40 3.88 -4.96 9.94
CA ILE A 40 4.56 -4.66 11.21
C ILE A 40 6.04 -4.33 10.97
N ASP A 41 6.72 -5.08 10.11
CA ASP A 41 8.13 -4.89 9.79
C ASP A 41 8.35 -3.53 9.12
N TYR A 42 7.49 -3.16 8.16
CA TYR A 42 7.51 -1.83 7.54
C TYR A 42 7.30 -0.71 8.58
N LEU A 43 6.33 -0.86 9.48
CA LEU A 43 6.04 0.14 10.52
C LEU A 43 7.17 0.29 11.55
N LYS A 44 7.98 -0.76 11.75
CA LYS A 44 9.18 -0.72 12.58
C LYS A 44 10.42 -0.18 11.86
N GLY A 45 10.34 0.02 10.54
CA GLY A 45 11.45 0.51 9.72
C GLY A 45 12.49 -0.55 9.36
N ALA A 46 12.07 -1.82 9.26
CA ALA A 46 12.89 -2.93 8.77
C ALA A 46 13.25 -2.78 7.28
#